data_AF-A0A967FEC3-F1
#
_entry.id   AF-A0A967FEC3-F1
#
_cell.length_a   1.000
_cell.length_b   1.000
_cell.length_c   1.000
_cell.angle_alpha   90.00
_cell.angle_beta   90.00
_cell.angle_gamma   90.00
#
_symmetry.space_group_name_H-M   'P 1'
#
loop_
_entity.id
_entity.type
_entity.pdbx_description
1 polymer ?
#
loop_
_entity_poly.entity_id
_entity_poly.type
_entity_poly.pdbx_seq_one_letter_code
_entity_poly.pdbx_strand_id
1 'polypeptide(L)' 'MKEQIPDTINGFGGLFSKIMKDGAISLKEKEFVALGIAVAQRCTPCIAAHVKKCIDAGATKEQIL' A
#
# COMPACT_ATOMS: atom_id res chain seq x y z
N MET A 1 11.98 9.26 12.06
CA MET A 1 10.52 9.42 12.20
C MET A 1 9.93 8.64 13.37
N LYS A 2 10.01 7.30 13.43
CA LYS A 2 9.41 6.52 14.55
C LYS A 2 9.87 6.98 15.94
N GLU A 3 11.15 7.28 16.12
CA GLU A 3 11.70 7.76 17.39
C GLU A 3 11.42 9.25 17.65
N GLN A 4 11.07 10.02 16.61
CA GLN A 4 10.86 11.47 16.69
C GLN A 4 9.39 11.84 16.95
N ILE A 5 8.45 11.07 16.37
CA ILE A 5 7.00 11.29 16.49
C ILE A 5 6.25 9.94 16.63
N PRO A 6 6.52 9.18 17.71
CA PRO A 6 6.06 7.80 17.85
C PRO A 6 4.54 7.66 17.79
N ASP A 7 3.80 8.53 18.47
CA ASP A 7 2.33 8.45 18.54
C ASP A 7 1.69 8.64 17.16
N THR A 8 2.17 9.62 16.38
CA THR A 8 1.68 9.87 15.02
C THR A 8 1.95 8.68 14.10
N ILE A 9 3.16 8.12 14.16
CA ILE A 9 3.51 6.97 13.31
C ILE A 9 2.71 5.73 13.72
N ASN A 10 2.50 5.50 15.02
CA ASN A 10 1.70 4.38 15.50
C ASN A 10 0.23 4.54 15.10
N GLY A 11 -0.33 5.75 15.21
CA GLY A 11 -1.69 6.05 14.76
C GLY A 11 -1.87 5.80 13.27
N PHE A 12 -0.96 6.32 12.44
CA PHE A 12 -0.99 6.09 11.00
C PHE A 12 -0.82 4.60 10.64
N GLY A 13 0.12 3.91 11.27
CA GLY A 13 0.33 2.47 11.05
C GLY A 13 -0.89 1.62 11.45
N GLY A 14 -1.57 1.99 12.55
CA GLY A 14 -2.81 1.37 12.98
C GLY A 14 -3.96 1.59 11.98
N LEU A 15 -4.09 2.80 11.43
CA LEU A 15 -5.06 3.09 10.38
C LEU A 15 -4.76 2.29 9.11
N PHE A 16 -3.52 2.38 8.61
CA PHE A 16 -3.09 1.73 7.38
C PHE A 16 -3.31 0.21 7.46
N SER A 17 -2.86 -0.43 8.55
CA SER A 17 -3.01 -1.88 8.72
C SER A 17 -4.46 -2.35 8.74
N LYS A 18 -5.38 -1.55 9.31
CA LYS A 18 -6.82 -1.88 9.32
C LYS A 18 -7.46 -1.75 7.95
N ILE A 19 -7.15 -0.68 7.21
CA ILE A 19 -7.69 -0.44 5.86
C ILE A 19 -7.26 -1.56 4.90
N MET A 20 -6.02 -2.02 4.99
CA MET A 20 -5.45 -3.00 4.07
C MET A 20 -5.88 -4.45 4.35
N LYS A 21 -6.61 -4.75 5.43
CA LYS A 21 -7.14 -6.10 5.68
C LYS A 21 -8.10 -6.53 4.57
N ASP A 22 -8.15 -7.82 4.29
CA ASP A 22 -9.19 -8.40 3.42
C ASP A 22 -10.60 -8.08 3.94
N GLY A 23 -11.53 -7.92 3.02
CA GLY A 23 -12.94 -7.65 3.29
C GLY A 23 -13.74 -7.73 2.00
N ALA A 24 -14.68 -6.80 1.80
CA ALA A 24 -15.44 -6.70 0.54
C ALA A 24 -14.56 -6.49 -0.70
N ILE A 25 -13.34 -5.97 -0.51
CA ILE A 25 -12.30 -5.84 -1.52
C ILE A 25 -11.07 -6.56 -0.96
N SER A 26 -10.44 -7.40 -1.77
CA SER A 26 -9.24 -8.13 -1.38
C SER A 26 -8.04 -7.20 -1.16
N LEU A 27 -7.06 -7.65 -0.38
CA LEU A 27 -5.78 -6.96 -0.18
C LEU A 27 -5.13 -6.64 -1.53
N LYS A 28 -5.12 -7.61 -2.45
CA LYS A 28 -4.55 -7.45 -3.80
C LYS A 28 -5.20 -6.29 -4.56
N GLU A 29 -6.53 -6.23 -4.59
CA GLU A 29 -7.26 -5.16 -5.26
C GLU A 29 -7.03 -3.79 -4.58
N LYS A 30 -6.94 -3.75 -3.25
CA LYS A 30 -6.60 -2.51 -2.53
C LYS A 30 -5.18 -2.02 -2.86
N GLU A 31 -4.23 -2.93 -3.01
CA GLU A 31 -2.87 -2.59 -3.43
C GLU A 31 -2.83 -2.07 -4.88
N PHE A 32 -3.69 -2.56 -5.79
CA PHE A 32 -3.84 -1.97 -7.12
C PHE A 32 -4.33 -0.52 -7.07
N VAL A 33 -5.33 -0.23 -6.23
CA VAL A 33 -5.80 1.16 -6.03
C VAL A 33 -4.68 2.04 -5.46
N ALA A 34 -3.95 1.55 -4.46
CA ALA A 34 -2.84 2.28 -3.87
C ALA A 34 -1.69 2.52 -4.87
N LEU A 35 -1.38 1.53 -5.71
CA LEU A 35 -0.42 1.66 -6.80
C LEU A 35 -0.87 2.71 -7.82
N GLY A 36 -2.14 2.70 -8.22
CA GLY A 36 -2.71 3.70 -9.12
C GLY A 36 -2.57 5.13 -8.57
N ILE A 37 -2.85 5.32 -7.28
CA ILE A 37 -2.62 6.60 -6.59
C ILE A 37 -1.14 6.98 -6.60
N ALA A 38 -0.24 6.03 -6.30
CA ALA A 38 1.20 6.27 -6.30
C ALA A 38 1.72 6.74 -7.66
N VAL A 39 1.23 6.16 -8.75
CA VAL A 39 1.54 6.56 -10.14
C VAL A 39 0.97 7.95 -10.44
N ALA A 40 -0.30 8.20 -10.11
CA ALA A 40 -0.94 9.51 -10.31
C ALA A 40 -0.17 10.64 -9.60
N GLN A 41 0.34 10.37 -8.39
CA GLN A 41 1.15 11.30 -7.62
C GLN A 41 2.63 11.33 -8.02
N ARG A 42 3.06 10.48 -8.96
CA ARG A 42 4.46 10.35 -9.41
C ARG A 42 5.44 10.11 -8.26
N CYS A 43 5.01 9.41 -7.21
CA CYS A 43 5.82 9.12 -6.04
C CYS A 43 6.62 7.83 -6.26
N THR A 44 7.85 7.91 -6.76
CA THR A 44 8.71 6.75 -7.03
C THR A 44 8.85 5.79 -5.82
N PRO A 45 9.07 6.27 -4.58
CA PRO A 45 9.11 5.38 -3.41
C PRO A 45 7.78 4.66 -3.17
N CYS A 46 6.66 5.35 -3.38
CA CYS A 46 5.32 4.78 -3.22
C CYS A 46 5.05 3.71 -4.29
N ILE A 47 5.43 3.98 -5.54
CA ILE A 47 5.29 3.03 -6.66
C ILE A 47 6.06 1.75 -6.33
N ALA A 48 7.33 1.86 -5.94
CA ALA A 48 8.15 0.71 -5.58
C ALA A 48 7.55 -0.09 -4.40
N ALA A 49 7.07 0.60 -3.36
CA ALA A 49 6.47 -0.04 -2.20
C ALA A 49 5.19 -0.79 -2.55
N HIS A 50 4.29 -0.20 -3.33
CA HIS A 50 3.01 -0.81 -3.67
C HIS A 50 3.12 -1.88 -4.76
N VAL A 51 4.05 -1.76 -5.72
CA VAL A 51 4.38 -2.87 -6.64
C VAL A 51 4.82 -4.10 -5.86
N LYS A 52 5.72 -3.95 -4.87
CA LYS A 52 6.14 -5.07 -4.03
C LYS A 52 4.95 -5.72 -3.31
N LYS A 53 4.07 -4.91 -2.72
CA LYS A 53 2.89 -5.43 -2.00
C LYS A 53 1.87 -6.09 -2.91
N CYS A 54 1.68 -5.61 -4.14
CA CYS A 54 0.89 -6.31 -5.15
C CYS A 54 1.44 -7.72 -5.41
N ILE A 55 2.76 -7.83 -5.60
CA ILE A 55 3.44 -9.13 -5.82
C ILE A 55 3.30 -10.03 -4.59
N ASP A 56 3.52 -9.50 -3.39
CA ASP A 56 3.36 -10.24 -2.13
C ASP A 56 1.90 -10.73 -1.94
N ALA A 57 0.92 -9.99 -2.46
CA ALA A 57 -0.50 -10.36 -2.48
C ALA A 57 -0.90 -11.29 -3.65
N GLY A 58 0.07 -11.78 -4.44
CA GLY A 58 -0.15 -12.74 -5.52
C GLY A 58 -0.64 -12.12 -6.84
N ALA A 59 -0.39 -10.83 -7.08
CA ALA A 59 -0.62 -10.22 -8.38
C ALA A 59 0.39 -10.71 -9.42
N THR A 60 -0.07 -10.93 -10.65
CA THR A 60 0.83 -11.23 -11.78
C THR A 60 1.39 -9.94 -12.39
N LYS A 61 2.43 -10.07 -13.20
CA LYS A 61 3.03 -8.95 -13.92
C LYS A 61 2.01 -8.28 -14.85
N GLU A 62 1.19 -9.08 -15.52
CA GLU A 62 0.15 -8.63 -16.45
C GLU A 62 -0.98 -7.86 -15.75
N GLN A 63 -1.16 -8.05 -14.45
CA GLN A 63 -2.11 -7.27 -13.64
C GLN A 63 -1.53 -5.93 -13.17
N ILE A 64 -0.20 -5.78 -13.18
CA ILE A 64 0.50 -4.59 -12.67
C ILE A 64 0.87 -3.62 -13.80
N LEU A 65 1.19 -4.14 -14.99
CA LEU A 65 1.53 -3.34 -16.18
C LEU A 65 0.30 -2.80 -16.88
#